data_AF-A0A511JQD5-F1
#
_entry.id   AF-A0A511JQD5-F1
#
_cell.length_a   1.000
_cell.length_b   1.000
_cell.length_c   1.000
_cell.angle_alpha   90.00
_cell.angle_beta   90.00
_cell.angle_gamma   90.00
#
_symmetry.space_group_name_H-M   'P 1'
#
loop_
_entity.id
_entity.type
_entity.pdbx_description
1 polymer ?
#
loop_
_entity_poly.entity_id
_entity_poly.type
_entity_poly.pdbx_seq_one_letter_code
_entity_poly.pdbx_strand_id
1 'polypeptide(L)'
;MVLNRPSSVDVGVVLPDWQDVVSDPPRLFHGGPVGLDGAMGVAVLPHGAGTSPDVDRLTGRFGLVDLDAAPTSVAAHVGGVRVFAGHAGWGAGQLEDELAERAWYVVDAVADDVLTPEPEQLWRRVLRRQGGDLAIVSTFAADASLN
;
A
#
# COMPACT_ATOMS: atom_id res chain seq x y z
N MET A 1 -0.81 -5.82 2.70
CA MET A 1 0.39 -4.98 3.00
C MET A 1 -0.03 -3.78 3.82
N VAL A 2 0.81 -3.29 4.72
CA VAL A 2 0.56 -2.07 5.51
C VAL A 2 0.95 -0.83 4.71
N LEU A 3 0.01 0.10 4.52
CA LEU A 3 0.15 1.24 3.59
C LEU A 3 0.71 2.53 4.23
N ASN A 4 0.68 2.64 5.56
CA ASN A 4 0.95 3.88 6.31
C ASN A 4 2.26 3.85 7.12
N ARG A 5 3.19 2.95 6.78
CA ARG A 5 4.48 2.79 7.48
C ARG A 5 5.64 3.03 6.52
N PRO A 6 5.92 4.28 6.11
CA PRO A 6 7.13 4.57 5.36
C PRO A 6 8.35 4.25 6.24
N SER A 7 9.39 3.70 5.63
CA SER A 7 10.70 3.51 6.27
C SER A 7 11.56 4.76 6.12
N SER A 8 12.70 4.82 6.80
CA SER A 8 13.72 5.84 6.57
C SER A 8 14.56 5.58 5.30
N VAL A 9 14.36 4.46 4.61
CA VAL A 9 15.14 4.06 3.44
C VAL A 9 14.50 4.61 2.18
N ASP A 10 15.25 5.43 1.44
CA ASP A 10 14.82 5.90 0.13
C ASP A 10 14.82 4.73 -0.87
N VAL A 11 13.82 4.70 -1.77
CA VAL A 11 13.68 3.58 -2.71
C VAL A 11 14.92 3.42 -3.58
N GLY A 12 15.56 4.54 -3.97
CA GLY A 12 16.73 4.54 -4.83
C GLY A 12 17.97 3.87 -4.22
N VAL A 13 17.98 3.64 -2.89
CA VAL A 13 19.05 2.86 -2.24
C VAL A 13 18.95 1.37 -2.59
N VAL A 14 17.74 0.86 -2.79
CA VAL A 14 17.48 -0.56 -3.05
C VAL A 14 17.14 -0.82 -4.52
N LEU A 15 16.45 0.13 -5.15
CA LEU A 15 15.99 0.10 -6.54
C LEU A 15 16.33 1.45 -7.21
N PRO A 16 17.61 1.69 -7.57
CA PRO A 16 18.07 2.97 -8.11
C PRO A 16 17.25 3.47 -9.30
N ASP A 17 16.88 2.57 -10.20
CA ASP A 17 16.15 2.91 -11.44
C ASP A 17 14.68 3.29 -11.19
N TRP A 18 14.14 2.98 -10.01
CA TRP A 18 12.73 3.19 -9.67
C TRP A 18 12.44 4.53 -8.99
N GLN A 19 13.47 5.27 -8.57
CA GLN A 19 13.32 6.51 -7.79
C GLN A 19 12.41 7.56 -8.45
N ASP A 20 12.45 7.65 -9.78
CA ASP A 20 11.72 8.65 -10.57
C ASP A 20 10.32 8.18 -11.02
N VAL A 21 9.99 6.92 -10.73
CA VAL A 21 8.72 6.28 -11.14
C VAL A 21 7.78 6.07 -9.96
N VAL A 22 8.31 5.89 -8.74
CA VAL A 22 7.47 5.73 -7.56
C VAL A 22 6.79 7.03 -7.15
N SER A 23 5.61 6.91 -6.54
CA SER A 23 4.87 8.04 -6.02
C SER A 23 5.42 8.53 -4.69
N ASP A 24 5.40 9.84 -4.48
CA ASP A 24 5.86 10.47 -3.24
C ASP A 24 5.16 9.91 -1.99
N PRO A 25 5.87 9.75 -0.86
CA PRO A 25 7.32 9.92 -0.74
C PRO A 25 8.08 8.72 -1.38
N PRO A 26 9.24 8.95 -2.02
CA PRO A 26 10.01 7.92 -2.74
C PRO A 26 10.82 7.04 -1.77
N ARG A 27 10.12 6.41 -0.82
CA ARG A 27 10.67 5.59 0.26
C ARG A 27 10.18 4.15 0.13
N LEU A 28 10.93 3.21 0.69
CA LEU A 28 10.41 1.88 0.95
C LEU A 28 9.37 1.94 2.07
N PHE A 29 8.30 1.17 1.94
CA PHE A 29 7.28 1.02 2.97
C PHE A 29 7.39 -0.33 3.65
N HIS A 30 7.19 -0.39 4.96
CA HIS A 30 7.10 -1.66 5.67
C HIS A 30 5.72 -2.27 5.42
N GLY A 31 5.64 -3.24 4.51
CA GLY A 31 4.39 -3.92 4.16
C GLY A 31 3.95 -4.97 5.18
N GLY A 32 4.88 -5.45 6.03
CA GLY A 32 4.65 -6.33 7.17
C GLY A 32 5.88 -7.19 7.49
N PRO A 33 5.80 -8.09 8.48
CA PRO A 33 6.96 -8.80 9.02
C PRO A 33 7.44 -10.00 8.19
N VAL A 34 6.67 -10.43 7.18
CA VAL A 34 6.96 -11.66 6.41
C VAL A 34 7.64 -11.32 5.09
N GLY A 35 8.68 -12.08 4.73
CA GLY A 35 9.35 -11.95 3.42
C GLY A 35 10.11 -10.64 3.25
N LEU A 36 10.88 -10.24 4.27
CA LEU A 36 11.64 -8.98 4.29
C LEU A 36 12.79 -8.95 3.28
N ASP A 37 13.17 -10.09 2.73
CA ASP A 37 14.27 -10.22 1.76
C ASP A 37 13.88 -9.73 0.36
N GLY A 38 12.59 -9.44 0.12
CA GLY A 38 12.07 -9.00 -1.17
C GLY A 38 11.28 -7.70 -1.07
N ALA A 39 11.26 -6.96 -2.18
CA ALA A 39 10.39 -5.83 -2.40
C ALA A 39 9.21 -6.21 -3.30
N MET A 40 8.06 -5.59 -3.09
CA MET A 40 6.87 -5.70 -3.92
C MET A 40 6.42 -4.31 -4.36
N GLY A 41 6.25 -4.11 -5.65
CA GLY A 41 5.64 -2.90 -6.18
C GLY A 41 4.13 -3.06 -6.28
N VAL A 42 3.37 -2.09 -5.76
CA VAL A 42 1.93 -1.99 -5.96
C VAL A 42 1.65 -0.79 -6.85
N ALA A 43 1.00 -1.04 -7.98
CA ALA A 43 0.59 -0.01 -8.91
C ALA A 43 -0.92 0.28 -8.80
N VAL A 44 -1.28 1.53 -9.10
CA VAL A 44 -2.65 1.89 -9.43
C VAL A 44 -2.79 1.96 -10.94
N LEU A 45 -3.70 1.17 -11.50
CA LEU A 45 -4.04 1.12 -12.92
C LEU A 45 -5.07 2.22 -13.27
N PRO A 46 -4.90 2.94 -14.39
CA PRO A 46 -5.93 3.80 -14.95
C PRO A 46 -7.25 3.05 -15.23
N HIS A 47 -8.37 3.78 -15.29
CA HIS A 47 -9.64 3.17 -15.70
C HIS A 47 -9.53 2.66 -17.14
N GLY A 48 -10.01 1.43 -17.37
CA GLY A 48 -9.93 0.80 -18.68
C GLY A 48 -8.51 0.43 -19.13
N ALA A 49 -7.53 0.46 -18.22
CA ALA A 49 -6.19 -0.02 -18.51
C ALA A 49 -6.23 -1.46 -19.06
N GLY A 50 -5.50 -1.68 -20.15
CA GLY A 50 -5.29 -3.00 -20.72
C GLY A 50 -4.41 -3.88 -19.83
N THR A 51 -4.02 -5.04 -20.36
CA THR A 51 -3.01 -5.91 -19.74
C THR A 51 -1.62 -5.34 -20.00
N SER A 52 -0.77 -5.31 -18.97
CA SER A 52 0.67 -5.06 -19.10
C SER A 52 1.41 -6.36 -18.76
N PRO A 53 2.48 -6.73 -19.48
CA PRO A 53 3.30 -7.88 -19.10
C PRO A 53 4.03 -7.67 -17.76
N ASP A 54 4.27 -6.41 -17.38
CA ASP A 54 5.06 -6.05 -16.20
C ASP A 54 4.17 -5.73 -14.98
N VAL A 55 2.85 -5.80 -15.13
CA VAL A 55 1.89 -5.51 -14.06
C VAL A 55 0.74 -6.52 -14.03
N ASP A 56 0.74 -7.38 -13.03
CA ASP A 56 -0.31 -8.35 -12.77
C ASP A 56 -1.47 -7.70 -12.02
N ARG A 57 -2.67 -7.73 -12.59
CA ARG A 57 -3.86 -7.17 -11.93
C ARG A 57 -4.24 -8.01 -10.71
N LEU A 58 -4.32 -7.37 -9.54
CA LEU A 58 -4.71 -7.99 -8.28
C LEU A 58 -6.22 -7.87 -8.04
N THR A 59 -6.71 -6.64 -7.87
CA THR A 59 -8.14 -6.35 -7.63
C THR A 59 -8.47 -4.91 -7.98
N GLY A 60 -9.67 -4.67 -8.51
CA GLY A 60 -10.12 -3.34 -8.89
C GLY A 60 -9.11 -2.62 -9.79
N ARG A 61 -8.56 -1.51 -9.28
CA ARG A 61 -7.51 -0.72 -9.95
C ARG A 61 -6.11 -0.99 -9.42
N PHE A 62 -5.89 -2.02 -8.62
CA PHE A 62 -4.58 -2.33 -8.05
C PHE A 62 -3.91 -3.48 -8.81
N GLY A 63 -2.61 -3.35 -9.04
CA GLY A 63 -1.78 -4.38 -9.65
C GLY A 63 -0.45 -4.56 -8.91
N LEU A 64 0.14 -5.73 -9.05
CA LEU A 64 1.50 -6.03 -8.60
C LEU A 64 2.46 -5.78 -9.75
N VAL A 65 3.54 -5.08 -9.46
CA VAL A 65 4.56 -4.69 -10.43
C VAL A 65 5.71 -5.68 -10.35
N ASP A 66 6.17 -6.15 -11.52
CA ASP A 66 7.46 -6.79 -11.65
C ASP A 66 8.56 -5.73 -11.52
N LEU A 67 9.31 -5.77 -10.42
CA LEU A 67 10.36 -4.79 -10.12
C LEU A 67 11.65 -5.06 -10.91
N ASP A 68 11.77 -6.21 -11.58
CA ASP A 68 12.86 -6.52 -12.51
C ASP A 68 12.60 -5.95 -13.92
N ALA A 69 11.37 -5.51 -14.20
CA ALA A 69 11.02 -4.83 -15.44
C ALA A 69 11.60 -3.41 -15.52
N ALA A 70 11.66 -2.87 -16.75
CA ALA A 70 12.10 -1.50 -16.96
C ALA A 70 11.09 -0.51 -16.29
N PRO A 71 11.51 0.38 -15.38
CA PRO A 71 10.56 1.28 -14.70
C PRO A 71 9.73 2.13 -15.67
N THR A 72 10.31 2.49 -16.83
CA THR A 72 9.63 3.25 -17.88
C THR A 72 8.53 2.45 -18.59
N SER A 73 8.66 1.13 -18.74
CA SER A 73 7.59 0.30 -19.33
C SER A 73 6.39 0.22 -18.39
N VAL A 74 6.63 0.14 -17.08
CA VAL A 74 5.57 0.18 -16.06
C VAL A 74 4.94 1.56 -15.96
N ALA A 75 5.74 2.62 -15.87
CA ALA A 75 5.27 4.01 -15.74
C ALA A 75 4.30 4.42 -16.86
N ALA A 76 4.48 3.89 -18.07
CA ALA A 76 3.59 4.17 -19.20
C ALA A 76 2.15 3.65 -19.03
N HIS A 77 1.93 2.71 -18.11
CA HIS A 77 0.67 1.97 -17.98
C HIS A 77 -0.03 2.16 -16.62
N VAL A 78 0.59 2.90 -15.69
CA VAL A 78 0.12 3.04 -14.30
C VAL A 78 -0.04 4.51 -13.93
N GLY A 79 -0.98 4.80 -13.02
CA GLY A 79 -1.16 6.12 -12.42
C GLY A 79 -0.19 6.40 -11.27
N GLY A 80 0.54 5.39 -10.80
CA GLY A 80 1.55 5.51 -9.76
C GLY A 80 1.95 4.14 -9.21
N VAL A 81 3.11 4.09 -8.56
CA VAL A 81 3.69 2.88 -7.96
C VAL A 81 4.16 3.18 -6.54
N ARG A 82 3.96 2.25 -5.62
CA ARG A 82 4.56 2.26 -4.29
C ARG A 82 5.26 0.95 -4.00
N VAL A 83 6.44 1.02 -3.41
CA VAL A 83 7.27 -0.16 -3.13
C VAL A 83 7.25 -0.49 -1.64
N PHE A 84 7.03 -1.77 -1.34
CA PHE A 84 6.92 -2.30 0.00
C PHE A 84 7.96 -3.39 0.24
N ALA A 85 8.61 -3.37 1.39
CA ALA A 85 9.41 -4.47 1.92
C ALA A 85 8.53 -5.36 2.82
N GLY A 86 8.50 -6.65 2.51
CA GLY A 86 7.67 -7.63 3.22
C GLY A 86 6.16 -7.40 3.11
N HIS A 87 5.40 -8.29 3.74
CA HIS A 87 3.95 -8.23 3.79
C HIS A 87 3.39 -8.71 5.13
N ALA A 88 2.18 -8.28 5.44
CA ALA A 88 1.33 -8.88 6.45
C ALA A 88 0.56 -10.04 5.80
N GLY A 89 0.51 -11.16 6.51
CA GLY A 89 -0.23 -12.35 6.11
C GLY A 89 -0.98 -12.90 7.31
N TRP A 90 -2.06 -13.60 7.03
CA TRP A 90 -2.89 -14.28 8.02
C TRP A 90 -2.73 -15.78 7.87
N GLY A 91 -2.64 -16.48 9.00
CA GLY A 91 -2.83 -17.91 9.05
C GLY A 91 -4.28 -18.30 8.68
N ALA A 92 -4.50 -19.58 8.41
CA ALA A 92 -5.84 -20.08 8.11
C ALA A 92 -6.81 -19.79 9.29
N GLY A 93 -7.93 -19.12 9.00
CA GLY A 93 -8.94 -18.74 10.00
C GLY A 93 -8.60 -17.51 10.83
N GLN A 94 -7.35 -17.01 10.80
CA GLN A 94 -6.92 -15.93 11.67
C GLN A 94 -7.63 -14.60 11.35
N LEU A 95 -7.81 -14.28 10.07
CA LEU A 95 -8.48 -13.04 9.67
C LEU A 95 -9.96 -13.06 10.11
N GLU A 96 -10.61 -14.21 9.97
CA GLU A 96 -12.00 -14.41 10.39
C GLU A 96 -12.16 -14.25 11.90
N ASP A 97 -11.25 -14.81 12.68
CA ASP A 97 -11.22 -14.68 14.14
C ASP A 97 -10.99 -13.21 14.56
N GLU A 98 -10.00 -12.54 13.96
CA GLU A 98 -9.72 -11.13 14.24
C GLU A 98 -10.89 -10.21 13.85
N LEU A 99 -11.62 -10.53 12.78
CA LEU A 99 -12.83 -9.82 12.39
C LEU A 99 -13.99 -10.07 13.37
N ALA A 100 -14.15 -11.30 13.86
CA ALA A 100 -15.15 -11.65 14.87
C ALA A 100 -14.89 -10.91 16.20
N GLU A 101 -13.62 -10.70 16.54
CA GLU A 101 -13.18 -9.91 17.70
C GLU A 101 -13.25 -8.39 17.47
N ARG A 102 -13.66 -7.94 16.28
CA ARG A 102 -13.72 -6.52 15.89
C ARG A 102 -12.34 -5.82 15.97
N ALA A 103 -11.26 -6.56 15.74
CA ALA A 103 -9.91 -6.01 15.66
C ALA A 103 -9.69 -5.17 14.39
N TRP A 104 -10.49 -5.40 13.33
CA TRP A 104 -10.39 -4.70 12.06
C TRP A 104 -11.71 -4.09 11.60
N TYR A 105 -11.59 -2.96 10.92
CA TYR A 105 -12.65 -2.42 10.07
C TYR A 105 -12.30 -2.68 8.61
N VAL A 106 -13.21 -3.34 7.90
CA VAL A 106 -13.08 -3.57 6.45
C VAL A 106 -13.80 -2.45 5.71
N VAL A 107 -13.07 -1.74 4.86
CA VAL A 107 -13.57 -0.59 4.10
C VAL A 107 -13.04 -0.66 2.67
N ASP A 108 -13.74 -0.02 1.75
CA ASP A 108 -13.30 0.07 0.36
C ASP A 108 -12.01 0.89 0.25
N ALA A 109 -11.02 0.29 -0.43
CA ALA A 109 -9.79 0.95 -0.80
C ALA A 109 -10.00 1.84 -2.03
N VAL A 110 -9.39 3.03 -2.02
CA VAL A 110 -9.34 3.93 -3.17
C VAL A 110 -7.91 4.10 -3.65
N ALA A 111 -7.72 4.49 -4.91
CA ALA A 111 -6.41 4.69 -5.52
C ALA A 111 -5.45 5.53 -4.64
N ASP A 112 -5.97 6.65 -4.12
CA ASP A 112 -5.21 7.59 -3.29
C ASP A 112 -4.68 6.97 -1.99
N ASP A 113 -5.23 5.85 -1.51
CA ASP A 113 -4.71 5.17 -0.33
C ASP A 113 -3.31 4.62 -0.54
N VAL A 114 -3.06 4.09 -1.75
CA VAL A 114 -1.76 3.52 -2.11
C VAL A 114 -0.79 4.60 -2.56
N LEU A 115 -1.26 5.73 -3.08
CA LEU A 115 -0.41 6.78 -3.67
C LEU A 115 -0.30 8.06 -2.84
N THR A 116 -0.93 8.14 -1.67
CA THR A 116 -0.92 9.35 -0.83
C THR A 116 0.50 9.85 -0.54
N PRO A 117 0.76 11.17 -0.65
CA PRO A 117 2.04 11.77 -0.25
C PRO A 117 2.18 11.91 1.28
N GLU A 118 1.09 11.77 2.02
CA GLU A 118 1.06 11.82 3.49
C GLU A 118 0.63 10.47 4.08
N PRO A 119 1.46 9.42 3.97
CA PRO A 119 1.08 8.08 4.40
C PRO A 119 0.80 7.97 5.90
N GLU A 120 1.46 8.74 6.75
CA GLU A 120 1.24 8.74 8.21
C GLU A 120 -0.16 9.23 8.58
N GLN A 121 -0.76 10.08 7.74
CA GLN A 121 -2.12 10.58 7.91
C GLN A 121 -3.18 9.67 7.27
N LEU A 122 -2.77 8.64 6.53
CA LEU A 122 -3.65 7.79 5.75
C LEU A 122 -4.75 7.17 6.60
N TRP A 123 -4.40 6.61 7.77
CA TRP A 123 -5.36 5.97 8.66
C TRP A 123 -6.50 6.92 9.06
N ARG A 124 -6.16 8.15 9.46
CA ARG A 124 -7.15 9.18 9.82
C ARG A 124 -8.01 9.55 8.63
N ARG A 125 -7.41 9.70 7.45
CA ARG A 125 -8.12 10.03 6.20
C ARG A 125 -9.11 8.94 5.81
N VAL A 126 -8.68 7.68 5.86
CA VAL A 126 -9.49 6.49 5.54
C VAL A 126 -10.69 6.39 6.48
N LEU A 127 -10.48 6.54 7.79
CA LEU A 127 -11.58 6.49 8.77
C LEU A 127 -12.54 7.67 8.65
N ARG A 128 -12.00 8.89 8.48
CA ARG A 128 -12.82 10.09 8.36
C ARG A 128 -13.78 10.03 7.17
N ARG A 129 -13.34 9.48 6.03
CA ARG A 129 -14.20 9.40 4.84
C ARG A 129 -15.35 8.40 4.96
N GLN A 130 -15.31 7.48 5.92
CA GLN A 130 -16.42 6.54 6.15
C GLN A 130 -17.64 7.22 6.80
N GLY A 131 -17.45 8.37 7.46
CA GLY A 131 -18.49 9.00 8.25
C GLY A 131 -18.89 8.18 9.48
N GLY A 132 -20.03 8.55 10.09
CA GLY A 132 -20.61 7.83 11.22
C GLY A 132 -19.64 7.60 12.38
N ASP A 133 -19.76 6.43 13.02
CA ASP A 133 -18.95 6.05 14.18
C ASP A 133 -17.45 5.92 13.83
N LEU A 134 -17.10 5.54 12.60
CA LEU A 134 -15.70 5.39 12.18
C LEU A 134 -14.98 6.74 12.06
N ALA A 135 -15.69 7.80 11.66
CA ALA A 135 -15.10 9.14 11.64
C ALA A 135 -14.74 9.63 13.06
N ILE A 136 -15.48 9.21 14.09
CA ILE A 136 -15.18 9.53 15.49
C ILE A 136 -13.90 8.82 15.96
N VAL A 137 -13.67 7.57 15.53
CA VAL A 137 -12.44 6.82 15.85
C VAL A 137 -11.19 7.48 15.24
N SER A 138 -11.32 8.27 14.16
CA SER A 138 -10.18 8.93 13.50
C SER A 138 -9.39 9.89 14.41
N THR A 139 -9.96 10.35 15.52
CA THR A 139 -9.28 11.21 16.49
C THR A 139 -8.51 10.44 17.57
N PHE A 140 -8.70 9.11 17.68
CA PHE A 140 -8.11 8.29 18.76
C PHE A 140 -6.67 7.86 18.48
N ALA A 141 -6.26 7.60 17.23
CA ALA A 141 -4.88 7.16 16.94
C ALA A 141 -3.88 8.33 16.87
N ALA A 142 -3.64 8.99 18.00
CA ALA A 142 -2.37 9.67 18.23
C ALA A 142 -1.31 8.72 18.79
N ASP A 143 -1.71 7.54 19.30
CA ASP A 143 -0.81 6.61 19.98
C ASP A 143 -0.89 5.21 19.35
N ALA A 144 -0.18 5.03 18.23
CA ALA A 144 0.00 3.72 17.58
C ALA A 144 1.22 2.96 18.13
N SER A 145 1.72 3.35 19.30
CA SER A 145 2.83 2.72 20.03
C SER A 145 2.40 1.81 21.18
N LEU A 146 1.09 1.62 21.40
CA LEU A 146 0.54 0.84 22.51
C LEU A 146 -0.08 -0.52 22.12
N ASN A 147 0.23 -1.06 20.94
CA ASN A 147 -0.03 -2.46 20.58
C ASN A 147 1.27 -3.14 20.15
#